data_AF-A0AA46ZGW7-F1
#
_entry.id   AF-A0AA46ZGW7-F1
#
_cell.length_a   1.000
_cell.length_b   1.000
_cell.length_c   1.000
_cell.angle_alpha   90.00
_cell.angle_beta   90.00
_cell.angle_gamma   90.00
#
_symmetry.space_group_name_H-M   'P 1'
#
loop_
_entity.id
_entity.type
_entity.pdbx_description
1 polymer ?
#
loop_
_entity_poly.entity_id
_entity_poly.type
_entity_poly.pdbx_seq_one_letter_code
_entity_poly.pdbx_strand_id
1 'polypeptide(L)' 'MPPTPCHTCQEFTLAEAVADGERDWSKATDCRVLRKRHQEAGECLGREAG' A
#
# COMPACT_ATOMS: atom_id res chain seq x y z
N MET A 1 3.51 17.73 -10.24
CA MET A 1 2.55 16.74 -9.72
C MET A 1 3.34 15.72 -8.93
N PRO A 2 2.96 15.38 -7.68
CA PRO A 2 3.62 14.27 -7.00
C PRO A 2 3.41 13.00 -7.85
N PRO A 3 4.40 12.10 -7.93
CA PRO A 3 4.21 10.82 -8.61
C PRO A 3 2.99 10.14 -8.02
N THR A 4 2.03 9.77 -8.88
CA THR A 4 0.86 8.99 -8.45
C THR A 4 1.37 7.72 -7.79
N PRO A 5 0.95 7.42 -6.54
CA PRO A 5 1.35 6.19 -5.89
C PRO A 5 0.90 5.01 -6.76
N CYS A 6 1.75 3.99 -6.85
CA CYS A 6 1.48 2.79 -7.62
C CYS A 6 0.12 2.16 -7.25
N HIS A 7 -0.51 1.40 -8.15
CA HIS A 7 -1.81 0.77 -7.88
C HIS A 7 -1.77 -0.07 -6.59
N THR A 8 -0.74 -0.90 -6.43
CA THR A 8 -0.50 -1.72 -5.24
C THR A 8 -0.38 -0.88 -3.95
N CYS A 9 0.24 0.29 -4.05
CA CYS A 9 0.41 1.24 -2.95
C CYS A 9 -0.94 1.81 -2.51
N GLN A 10 -1.81 2.12 -3.48
CA GLN A 10 -3.18 2.58 -3.24
C GLN A 10 -4.04 1.47 -2.63
N GLU A 11 -3.92 0.24 -3.12
CA GLU A 11 -4.61 -0.93 -2.56
C GLU A 11 -4.25 -1.15 -1.10
N PHE A 12 -2.97 -1.08 -0.72
CA PHE A 12 -2.55 -1.20 0.67
C PHE A 12 -3.06 -0.04 1.54
N THR A 13 -3.11 1.19 1.01
CA THR A 13 -3.67 2.34 1.73
C THR A 13 -5.18 2.21 1.95
N LEU A 14 -5.91 1.73 0.94
CA LEU A 14 -7.34 1.43 1.06
C LEU A 14 -7.59 0.31 2.08
N ALA A 15 -6.83 -0.78 2.00
CA ALA A 15 -6.96 -1.90 2.92
C ALA A 15 -6.60 -1.51 4.36
N GLU A 16 -5.59 -0.65 4.55
CA GLU A 16 -5.24 -0.06 5.86
C GLU A 16 -6.43 0.73 6.42
N ALA A 17 -7.05 1.61 5.63
CA ALA A 17 -8.19 2.42 6.05
C ALA A 17 -9.44 1.59 6.38
N VAL A 18 -9.71 0.53 5.61
CA VAL A 18 -10.81 -0.40 5.89
C VAL A 18 -10.54 -1.15 7.21
N ALA A 19 -9.33 -1.68 7.39
CA ALA A 19 -8.97 -2.39 8.61
C ALA A 19 -8.99 -1.48 9.85
N ASP A 20 -8.57 -0.22 9.71
CA ASP A 20 -8.66 0.79 10.77
C ASP A 20 -10.12 1.04 11.18
N GLY A 21 -11.03 1.17 10.19
CA GLY A 21 -12.47 1.30 10.40
C GLY A 21 -13.09 0.10 11.12
N GLU A 22 -12.66 -1.11 10.77
CA GLU A 22 -13.08 -2.37 11.42
C GLU A 22 -12.43 -2.58 12.80
N ARG A 23 -11.49 -1.71 13.20
CA ARG A 23 -10.62 -1.83 14.40
C ARG A 23 -9.73 -3.08 14.37
N ASP A 24 -9.45 -3.58 13.17
CA ASP A 24 -8.52 -4.65 12.88
C ASP A 24 -7.08 -4.11 12.81
N TRP A 25 -6.55 -3.69 13.96
CA TRP A 25 -5.20 -3.11 14.08
C TRP A 25 -4.08 -4.03 13.56
N SER A 26 -4.31 -5.34 13.63
CA SER A 26 -3.41 -6.36 13.08
C SER A 26 -3.31 -6.22 11.55
N LYS A 27 -4.46 -6.18 10.87
CA LYS A 27 -4.51 -6.05 9.41
C LYS A 27 -4.05 -4.67 8.96
N ALA A 28 -4.38 -3.61 9.70
CA ALA A 28 -3.91 -2.26 9.40
C ALA A 28 -2.36 -2.18 9.45
N THR A 29 -1.75 -2.78 10.48
CA THR A 29 -0.29 -2.85 10.60
C THR A 29 0.33 -3.68 9.49
N ASP A 30 -0.27 -4.83 9.15
CA ASP A 30 0.19 -5.68 8.04
C ASP A 30 0.19 -4.91 6.70
N CYS A 31 -0.90 -4.22 6.37
CA CYS A 31 -1.01 -3.40 5.17
C CYS A 31 0.08 -2.30 5.14
N ARG A 32 0.37 -1.69 6.29
CA ARG A 32 1.43 -0.68 6.42
C ARG A 32 2.82 -1.26 6.15
N VAL A 33 3.10 -2.46 6.68
CA VAL A 33 4.36 -3.18 6.46
C VAL A 33 4.51 -3.61 5.00
N LEU A 34 3.45 -4.16 4.40
CA LEU A 34 3.44 -4.55 2.99
C LEU A 34 3.69 -3.35 2.07
N ARG A 35 3.03 -2.21 2.32
CA ARG A 35 3.26 -0.96 1.60
C ARG A 35 4.70 -0.48 1.71
N LYS A 36 5.26 -0.49 2.93
CA LYS A 36 6.65 -0.09 3.16
C LYS A 36 7.63 -1.00 2.42
N ARG A 37 7.45 -2.31 2.53
CA ARG A 37 8.28 -3.31 1.82
C ARG A 37 8.21 -3.12 0.31
N HIS A 38 7.03 -2.85 -0.23
CA HIS A 38 6.83 -2.58 -1.66
C HIS A 38 7.58 -1.31 -2.12
N GLN A 39 7.56 -0.25 -1.29
CA GLN A 39 8.33 0.97 -1.55
C GLN A 39 9.83 0.73 -1.46
N GLU A 40 10.30 0.02 -0.42
CA GLU A 40 11.72 -0.30 -0.21
C GLU A 40 12.27 -1.23 -1.28
N ALA A 41 11.45 -2.16 -1.79
CA ALA A 41 11.82 -3.04 -2.89
C ALA A 41 11.90 -2.32 -4.25
N GLY A 42 11.47 -1.06 -4.35
CA GLY A 42 11.43 -0.32 -5.62
C GLY A 42 10.36 -0.83 -6.59
N GLU A 43 9.52 -1.77 -6.17
CA GLU A 43 8.41 -2.35 -6.95
C GLU A 43 7.34 -1.28 -7.29
N CYS A 44 7.35 -0.16 -6.55
CA CYS A 44 6.52 1.01 -6.82
C CYS A 44 6.79 1.64 -8.20
N LEU A 45 8.00 1.44 -8.75
CA LEU A 45 8.41 1.89 -10.09
C LEU A 45 8.21 0.80 -11.15
N GLY A 46 7.80 -0.40 -10.75
CA GLY A 46 7.68 -1.58 -11.62
C GLY A 46 6.23 -1.86 -12.01
N ARG A 47 5.85 -1.41 -13.21
CA ARG A 47 4.68 -1.81 -14.03
C ARG A 47 3.42 -0.95 -13.89
N GLU A 48 3.50 0.24 -14.46
CA GLU A 48 2.63 0.56 -15.60
C GLU A 48 3.39 0.19 -16.89
N ALA A 49 3.39 -1.10 -17.22
CA ALA A 49 3.88 -1.61 -18.50
C ALA A 49 3.05 -2.83 -18.85
N GLY A 50 2.04 -2.60 -19.71
CA GLY A 50 1.09 -3.59 -20.21
C GLY A 50 -0.24 -2.93 -20.51
#